data_AF-A0A840YVL6-F1
#
_entry.id   AF-A0A840YVL6-F1
#
_cell.length_a   1.000
_cell.length_b   1.000
_cell.length_c   1.000
_cell.angle_alpha   90.00
_cell.angle_beta   90.00
_cell.angle_gamma   90.00
#
_symmetry.space_group_name_H-M   'P 1'
#
loop_
_entity.id
_entity.type
_entity.pdbx_description
1 polymer ?
#
loop_
_entity_poly.entity_id
_entity_poly.type
_entity_poly.pdbx_seq_one_letter_code
_entity_poly.pdbx_strand_id
1 'polypeptide(L)' 'MSNPKGPRKTVFRDSGSGQFVTERYANRHPKTTERERVIDPSKRR' A
#
# COMPACT_ATOMS: atom_id res chain seq x y z
N MET A 1 25.36 0.11 1.23
CA MET A 1 23.99 -0.44 1.29
C MET A 1 23.11 0.39 0.36
N SER A 2 22.73 -0.14 -0.80
CA SER A 2 21.91 0.57 -1.78
C SER A 2 20.49 0.73 -1.23
N ASN A 3 20.14 1.93 -0.80
CA ASN A 3 18.78 2.28 -0.44
C ASN A 3 17.93 2.13 -1.72
N PRO A 4 16.95 1.22 -1.80
CA PRO A 4 16.17 1.06 -3.02
C PRO A 4 15.30 2.31 -3.21
N LYS A 5 15.84 3.31 -3.92
CA LYS A 5 15.14 4.51 -4.39
C LYS A 5 14.21 4.17 -5.57
N GLY A 6 13.50 3.04 -5.47
CA GLY A 6 12.39 2.75 -6.38
C GLY A 6 11.23 3.69 -6.04
N PRO A 7 10.44 4.12 -7.02
CA PRO A 7 9.25 4.92 -6.76
C PRO A 7 8.34 4.16 -5.82
N ARG A 8 7.88 4.83 -4.78
CA ARG A 8 7.04 4.24 -3.74
C ARG A 8 5.58 4.49 -4.11
N LYS A 9 4.73 3.49 -3.93
CA LYS A 9 3.28 3.65 -3.98
C LYS A 9 2.67 3.34 -2.63
N THR A 10 1.63 4.08 -2.28
CA THR A 10 0.80 3.77 -1.11
C THR A 10 -0.24 2.75 -1.53
N VAL A 11 -0.32 1.65 -0.80
CA VAL A 11 -1.36 0.63 -0.96
C VAL A 11 -2.19 0.56 0.32
N PHE A 12 -3.45 0.15 0.14
CA PHE A 12 -4.39 -0.06 1.23
C PHE A 12 -4.81 -1.51 1.21
N ARG A 13 -4.70 -2.20 2.34
CA ARG A 13 -5.06 -3.62 2.46
C ARG A 13 -5.97 -3.80 3.66
N ASP A 14 -7.11 -4.45 3.45
CA ASP A 14 -7.98 -4.81 4.57
C ASP A 14 -7.37 -6.00 5.33
N SER A 15 -7.13 -5.84 6.62
CA SER A 15 -6.51 -6.85 7.49
C SER A 15 -7.44 -8.02 7.78
N GLY A 16 -8.76 -7.84 7.62
CA GLY A 16 -9.75 -8.91 7.81
C GLY A 16 -9.78 -9.89 6.64
N SER A 17 -9.88 -9.37 5.42
CA SER A 17 -10.02 -10.15 4.18
C SER A 17 -8.71 -10.33 3.40
N GLY A 18 -7.69 -9.53 3.69
CA GLY A 18 -6.42 -9.50 2.97
C GLY A 18 -6.48 -8.81 1.61
N GLN A 19 -7.62 -8.26 1.19
CA GLN A 19 -7.82 -7.66 -0.13
C GLN A 19 -7.20 -6.26 -0.22
N PHE A 20 -6.72 -5.89 -1.41
CA PHE A 20 -6.35 -4.52 -1.70
C PHE A 20 -7.60 -3.67 -1.93
N VAL A 21 -7.71 -2.60 -1.17
CA VAL A 21 -8.86 -1.71 -1.16
C VAL A 21 -8.48 -0.31 -1.63
N THR A 22 -9.48 0.53 -1.85
CA THR A 22 -9.27 1.93 -2.23
C THR A 22 -9.01 2.80 -1.00
N GLU A 23 -8.40 3.97 -1.21
CA GLU A 23 -8.24 4.96 -0.14
C GLU A 23 -9.57 5.35 0.51
N ARG A 24 -10.65 5.48 -0.28
CA ARG A 24 -11.99 5.78 0.25
C ARG A 24 -12.50 4.67 1.17
N TYR A 25 -12.20 3.40 0.87
CA TYR A 25 -12.53 2.30 1.76
C TYR A 25 -11.69 2.36 3.03
N ALA A 26 -10.39 2.60 2.91
CA ALA A 26 -9.47 2.74 4.04
C ALA A 26 -9.87 3.85 5.00
N ASN A 27 -10.33 5.00 4.46
CA ASN A 27 -10.79 6.13 5.27
C ASN A 27 -12.12 5.83 5.98
N ARG A 28 -12.98 4.97 5.43
CA ARG A 28 -14.22 4.51 6.08
C ARG A 28 -13.97 3.41 7.11
N HIS A 29 -12.96 2.57 6.89
CA HIS A 29 -12.59 1.46 7.77
C HIS A 29 -11.14 1.56 8.26
N PRO A 30 -10.76 2.66 8.94
CA PRO A 30 -9.37 2.88 9.34
C PRO A 30 -8.89 1.89 10.40
N LYS A 31 -9.82 1.24 11.10
CA LYS A 31 -9.53 0.22 12.13
C LYS A 31 -9.12 -1.12 11.54
N THR A 32 -9.58 -1.45 10.34
CA THR A 32 -9.33 -2.75 9.69
C THR A 32 -8.50 -2.63 8.43
N THR A 33 -8.07 -1.42 8.06
CA THR A 33 -7.28 -1.20 6.84
C THR A 33 -5.87 -0.74 7.17
N GLU A 34 -4.90 -1.48 6.67
CA GLU A 34 -3.48 -1.14 6.71
C GLU A 34 -3.11 -0.20 5.56
N ARG A 35 -2.29 0.81 5.87
CA ARG A 35 -1.70 1.76 4.90
C ARG A 35 -0.22 1.46 4.78
N GLU A 36 0.22 0.91 3.65
CA GLU A 36 1.61 0.52 3.45
C GLU A 36 2.26 1.30 2.30
N ARG A 37 3.53 1.70 2.50
CA ARG A 37 4.35 2.31 1.45
C ARG A 37 5.28 1.26 0.86
N VAL A 38 4.88 0.71 -0.28
CA VAL A 38 5.64 -0.34 -0.98
C VAL A 38 6.44 0.24 -2.14
N ILE A 39 7.57 -0.39 -2.47
CA ILE A 39 8.32 -0.05 -3.67
C ILE A 39 7.52 -0.57 -4.87
N ASP A 40 7.23 0.31 -5.83
CA ASP A 40 6.59 -0.07 -7.08
C ASP A 40 7.63 -0.75 -7.99
N PRO A 41 7.54 -2.07 -8.22
CA PRO A 41 8.49 -2.77 -9.07
C PRO A 41 8.32 -2.40 -10.55
N SER A 42 7.13 -1.89 -10.95
CA SER A 42 6.80 -1.64 -12.37
C SER A 42 7.55 -0.44 -12.96
N LYS A 43 8.03 0.47 -12.12
CA LYS A 43 8.79 1.66 -12.51
C LYS A 43 10.30 1.52 -12.30
N ARG A 44 10.82 0.29 -12.12
CA ARG A 44 12.27 0.02 -12.14
C ARG A 44 12.83 -0.10 -13.58
N ARG A 45 12.25 0.62 -14.55
CA ARG A 45 12.70 0.62 -15.95
C ARG A 45 13.83 1.64 -16.15
#